data_AF-A0A7J2IP71-F1
#
_entry.id   AF-A0A7J2IP71-F1
#
_cell.length_a   1.000
_cell.length_b   1.000
_cell.length_c   1.000
_cell.angle_alpha   90.00
_cell.angle_beta   90.00
_cell.angle_gamma   90.00
#
_symmetry.space_group_name_H-M   'P 1'
#
loop_
_entity.id
_entity.type
_entity.pdbx_description
1 polymer ?
#
loop_
_entity_poly.entity_id
_entity_poly.type
_entity_poly.pdbx_seq_one_letter_code
_entity_poly.pdbx_strand_id
1 'polypeptide(L)'
;MGFVSLEENLWILKKFEISLSELKECLLPKLIELQEYYWKQLIEKFNRVNEKFHRICGMQLFPVTYQKFELPLKWNSKLTLKEEEFIVFIQDMCRLFREGFREFFGQECGKRVLDRLSSNYDFINTLGSLRNYYGPTHDRSTWNPQYIDRARSHLARLSGSEYPSEWHHFIRAQLGILIEGSEFLEVLEEEGLDELCKLIRDAGEA
;
A
#
# COMPACT_ATOMS: atom_id res chain seq x y z
N MET A 1 -20.01 5.18 -5.05
CA MET A 1 -19.96 6.02 -6.26
C MET A 1 -18.51 6.31 -6.57
N GLY A 2 -17.81 5.31 -7.12
CA GLY A 2 -16.36 5.26 -7.26
C GLY A 2 -15.88 5.44 -8.70
N PHE A 3 -14.55 5.36 -8.88
CA PHE A 3 -13.73 5.58 -10.09
C PHE A 3 -14.35 5.35 -11.47
N VAL A 4 -15.32 4.45 -11.61
CA VAL A 4 -16.14 4.28 -12.83
C VAL A 4 -16.78 5.61 -13.27
N SER A 5 -17.33 6.39 -12.33
CA SER A 5 -17.86 7.72 -12.68
C SER A 5 -16.76 8.70 -13.06
N LEU A 6 -15.53 8.51 -12.55
CA LEU A 6 -14.39 9.36 -12.87
C LEU A 6 -13.89 9.09 -14.30
N GLU A 7 -13.78 7.81 -14.70
CA GLU A 7 -13.44 7.41 -16.07
C GLU A 7 -14.50 7.86 -17.09
N GLU A 8 -15.78 7.73 -16.76
CA GLU A 8 -16.88 8.25 -17.59
C GLU A 8 -16.86 9.78 -17.72
N ASN A 9 -16.55 10.50 -16.62
CA ASN A 9 -16.39 11.96 -16.65
C ASN A 9 -15.15 12.39 -17.46
N LEU A 10 -14.05 11.65 -17.39
CA LEU A 10 -12.84 11.90 -18.18
C LEU A 10 -13.07 11.66 -19.68
N TRP A 11 -13.92 10.69 -20.04
CA TRP A 11 -14.30 10.42 -21.44
C TRP A 11 -15.19 11.51 -22.05
N ILE A 12 -16.10 12.12 -21.26
CA ILE A 12 -16.92 13.26 -21.72
C ILE A 12 -16.03 14.46 -22.07
N LEU A 13 -14.91 14.62 -21.37
CA LEU A 13 -13.96 15.71 -21.59
C LEU A 13 -13.10 15.53 -22.85
N LYS A 14 -13.00 14.34 -23.45
CA LYS A 14 -12.26 14.18 -24.73
C LYS A 14 -12.87 14.94 -25.92
N LYS A 15 -14.09 15.47 -25.78
CA LYS A 15 -14.75 16.36 -26.76
C LYS A 15 -14.60 17.86 -26.46
N PHE A 16 -14.04 18.21 -25.31
CA PHE A 16 -13.71 19.59 -24.93
C PHE A 16 -12.19 19.67 -24.79
N GLU A 17 -11.54 20.65 -25.41
CA GLU A 17 -10.09 20.87 -25.30
C GLU A 17 -9.71 21.40 -23.90
N ILE A 18 -10.06 20.69 -22.82
CA ILE A 18 -9.60 21.03 -21.48
C ILE A 18 -8.18 20.52 -21.33
N SER A 19 -7.27 21.40 -20.93
CA SER A 19 -5.89 20.99 -20.69
C SER A 19 -5.82 20.06 -19.48
N LEU A 20 -4.92 19.06 -19.53
CA LEU A 20 -4.68 18.16 -18.39
C LEU A 20 -4.26 18.92 -17.11
N SER A 21 -3.67 20.11 -17.26
CA SER A 21 -3.31 21.01 -16.17
C SER A 21 -4.53 21.63 -15.50
N GLU A 22 -5.49 22.16 -16.26
CA GLU A 22 -6.74 22.71 -15.70
C GLU A 22 -7.57 21.62 -15.02
N LEU A 23 -7.62 20.43 -15.63
CA LEU A 23 -8.28 19.28 -15.03
C LEU A 23 -7.65 18.89 -13.69
N LYS A 24 -6.32 18.91 -13.61
CA LYS A 24 -5.58 18.65 -12.37
C LYS A 24 -5.99 19.65 -11.28
N GLU A 25 -5.96 20.95 -11.59
CA GLU A 25 -6.33 22.00 -10.63
C GLU A 25 -7.77 21.85 -10.11
N CYS A 26 -8.71 21.50 -10.99
CA CYS A 26 -10.10 21.29 -10.59
C CYS A 26 -10.31 20.02 -9.76
N LEU A 27 -9.59 18.94 -10.03
CA LEU A 27 -9.79 17.65 -9.36
C LEU A 27 -8.98 17.50 -8.08
N LEU A 28 -7.84 18.17 -7.96
CA LEU A 28 -6.94 18.02 -6.81
C LEU A 28 -7.63 18.17 -5.45
N PRO A 29 -8.46 19.20 -5.19
CA PRO A 29 -9.14 19.34 -3.90
C PRO A 29 -10.01 18.12 -3.55
N LYS A 30 -10.78 17.61 -4.51
CA LYS A 30 -11.64 16.43 -4.32
C LYS A 30 -10.83 15.16 -4.12
N LEU A 31 -9.72 15.01 -4.83
CA LEU A 31 -8.83 13.86 -4.69
C LEU A 31 -8.11 13.87 -3.34
N ILE A 32 -7.79 15.06 -2.81
CA ILE A 32 -7.24 15.23 -1.46
C ILE A 32 -8.28 14.80 -0.41
N GLU A 33 -9.52 15.30 -0.48
CA GLU A 33 -10.60 14.87 0.44
C GLU A 33 -10.80 13.34 0.41
N LEU A 34 -10.76 12.75 -0.78
CA LEU A 34 -10.87 11.30 -0.94
C LEU A 34 -9.67 10.56 -0.33
N GLN A 35 -8.46 11.08 -0.50
CA GLN A 35 -7.24 10.54 0.10
C GLN A 35 -7.31 10.57 1.63
N GLU A 36 -7.70 11.70 2.22
CA GLU A 36 -7.88 11.86 3.67
C GLU A 36 -8.90 10.87 4.23
N TYR A 37 -10.01 10.66 3.51
CA TYR A 37 -11.04 9.69 3.88
C TYR A 37 -10.49 8.26 3.97
N TYR A 38 -9.73 7.81 2.96
CA TYR A 38 -9.11 6.48 3.00
C TYR A 38 -8.00 6.38 4.06
N TRP A 39 -7.28 7.47 4.31
CA TRP A 39 -6.31 7.54 5.41
C TRP A 39 -6.92 7.37 6.78
N LYS A 40 -8.04 8.05 7.03
CA LYS A 40 -8.78 7.88 8.27
C LYS A 40 -9.21 6.42 8.47
N GLN A 41 -9.80 5.79 7.44
CA GLN A 41 -10.20 4.38 7.51
C GLN A 41 -9.02 3.45 7.78
N LEU A 42 -7.89 3.68 7.10
CA LEU A 42 -6.71 2.85 7.31
C LEU A 42 -6.23 2.93 8.76
N ILE A 43 -6.12 4.14 9.32
CA ILE A 43 -5.67 4.35 10.70
C ILE A 43 -6.63 3.69 11.70
N GLU A 44 -7.94 3.83 11.50
CA GLU A 44 -8.95 3.17 12.33
C GLU A 44 -8.76 1.65 12.34
N LYS A 45 -8.59 1.04 11.16
CA LYS A 45 -8.35 -0.41 11.03
C LYS A 45 -7.01 -0.85 11.63
N PHE A 46 -5.96 -0.07 11.49
CA PHE A 46 -4.66 -0.33 12.15
C PHE A 46 -4.82 -0.41 13.66
N ASN A 47 -5.55 0.54 14.25
CA ASN A 47 -5.80 0.57 15.68
C ASN A 47 -6.60 -0.66 16.13
N ARG A 48 -7.66 -1.04 15.40
CA ARG A 48 -8.44 -2.25 15.73
C ARG A 48 -7.61 -3.53 15.66
N VAL A 49 -6.81 -3.70 14.61
CA VAL A 49 -5.89 -4.84 14.47
C VAL A 49 -4.90 -4.88 15.63
N ASN A 50 -4.28 -3.74 15.97
CA ASN A 50 -3.35 -3.65 17.08
C ASN A 50 -4.01 -3.96 18.44
N GLU A 51 -5.21 -3.45 18.69
CA GLU A 51 -5.97 -3.75 19.90
C GLU A 51 -6.33 -5.23 20.01
N LYS A 52 -6.85 -5.82 18.93
CA LYS A 52 -7.21 -7.24 18.89
C LYS A 52 -5.99 -8.12 19.09
N PHE A 53 -4.90 -7.84 18.39
CA PHE A 53 -3.66 -8.59 18.54
C PHE A 53 -3.03 -8.42 19.94
N HIS A 54 -3.11 -7.22 20.53
CA HIS A 54 -2.67 -6.99 21.91
C HIS A 54 -3.45 -7.83 22.92
N ARG A 55 -4.77 -8.01 22.73
CA ARG A 55 -5.57 -8.90 23.60
C ARG A 55 -5.15 -10.37 23.48
N ILE A 56 -4.67 -10.80 22.31
CA ILE A 56 -4.28 -12.20 22.05
C ILE A 56 -2.83 -12.46 22.52
N CYS A 57 -1.91 -11.56 22.21
CA CYS A 57 -0.47 -11.78 22.37
C CYS A 57 0.20 -10.86 23.41
N GLY A 58 -0.52 -9.91 24.00
CA GLY A 58 0.03 -8.96 24.98
C GLY A 58 0.84 -7.80 24.38
N MET A 59 0.89 -7.67 23.05
CA MET A 59 1.70 -6.68 22.33
C MET A 59 1.05 -6.29 20.99
N GLN A 60 1.43 -5.14 20.42
CA GLN A 60 0.90 -4.63 19.14
C GLN A 60 1.59 -5.29 17.95
N LEU A 61 0.83 -5.68 16.92
CA LEU A 61 1.37 -6.26 15.69
C LEU A 61 2.17 -5.24 14.88
N PHE A 62 1.67 -4.01 14.84
CA PHE A 62 2.30 -2.86 14.21
C PHE A 62 2.65 -1.83 15.29
N PRO A 63 3.80 -2.01 15.98
CA PRO A 63 4.18 -1.10 17.04
C PRO A 63 4.37 0.32 16.48
N VAL A 64 3.82 1.31 17.20
CA VAL A 64 3.96 2.73 16.86
C VAL A 64 5.38 3.18 17.18
N THR A 65 6.25 3.17 16.17
CA THR A 65 7.58 3.82 16.25
C THR A 65 7.45 5.30 15.87
N TYR A 66 8.42 6.13 16.28
CA TYR A 66 8.45 7.55 15.90
C TYR A 66 8.34 7.73 14.37
N GLN A 67 9.05 6.89 13.60
CA GLN A 67 8.99 6.91 12.14
C GLN A 67 7.60 6.58 11.58
N LYS A 68 6.87 5.63 12.19
CA LYS A 68 5.50 5.29 11.77
C LYS A 68 4.49 6.36 12.20
N PHE A 69 4.73 7.05 13.31
CA PHE A 69 3.92 8.19 13.76
C PHE A 69 4.00 9.38 12.79
N GLU A 70 5.15 9.60 12.14
CA GLU A 70 5.31 10.67 11.14
C GLU A 70 4.61 10.37 9.81
N LEU A 71 4.32 9.11 9.46
CA LEU A 71 3.76 8.78 8.14
C LEU A 71 2.38 9.39 7.89
N PRO A 72 1.42 9.34 8.82
CA PRO A 72 0.18 10.11 8.69
C PRO A 72 0.43 11.60 8.49
N LEU A 73 1.34 12.21 9.26
CA LEU A 73 1.65 13.64 9.13
C LEU A 73 2.26 13.99 7.76
N LYS A 74 3.07 13.08 7.20
CA LYS A 74 3.72 13.25 5.91
C LYS A 74 2.76 13.09 4.73
N TRP A 75 1.81 12.16 4.83
CA TRP A 75 1.00 11.72 3.69
C TRP A 75 -0.46 12.15 3.76
N ASN A 76 -0.98 12.54 4.92
CA ASN A 76 -2.32 13.08 5.01
C ASN A 76 -2.42 14.38 4.22
N SER A 77 -3.46 14.49 3.40
CA SER A 77 -3.68 15.58 2.47
C SER A 77 -2.60 15.72 1.37
N LYS A 78 -1.72 14.72 1.21
CA LYS A 78 -0.60 14.77 0.26
C LYS A 78 -0.72 13.69 -0.80
N LEU A 79 -0.93 14.13 -2.03
CA LEU A 79 -0.98 13.28 -3.21
C LEU A 79 0.40 13.17 -3.88
N THR A 80 0.75 11.99 -4.38
CA THR A 80 1.95 11.78 -5.20
C THR A 80 1.66 12.18 -6.64
N LEU A 81 2.33 13.21 -7.15
CA LEU A 81 2.08 13.77 -8.47
C LEU A 81 3.13 13.36 -9.51
N LYS A 82 4.22 12.75 -9.06
CA LYS A 82 5.36 12.31 -9.88
C LYS A 82 5.99 11.04 -9.30
N GLU A 83 6.79 10.37 -10.11
CA GLU A 83 7.36 9.07 -9.80
C GLU A 83 8.21 9.09 -8.52
N GLU A 84 9.03 10.13 -8.30
CA GLU A 84 9.92 10.16 -7.13
C GLU A 84 9.14 10.24 -5.82
N GLU A 85 8.01 10.95 -5.81
CA GLU A 85 7.11 11.02 -4.66
C GLU A 85 6.43 9.67 -4.42
N PHE A 86 5.99 9.02 -5.50
CA PHE A 86 5.36 7.71 -5.44
C PHE A 86 6.33 6.64 -4.92
N ILE A 87 7.60 6.67 -5.34
CA ILE A 87 8.65 5.78 -4.83
C ILE A 87 8.79 5.92 -3.31
N VAL A 88 8.86 7.16 -2.80
CA VAL A 88 8.97 7.41 -1.36
C VAL A 88 7.70 6.94 -0.63
N PHE A 89 6.53 7.12 -1.24
CA PHE A 89 5.26 6.60 -0.71
C PHE A 89 5.28 5.07 -0.59
N ILE A 90 5.69 4.34 -1.63
CA ILE A 90 5.82 2.86 -1.59
C ILE A 90 6.76 2.40 -0.48
N GLN A 91 7.90 3.08 -0.31
CA GLN A 91 8.84 2.75 0.75
C GLN A 91 8.21 2.92 2.13
N ASP A 92 7.51 4.02 2.36
CA ASP A 92 6.82 4.27 3.63
C ASP A 92 5.68 3.29 3.88
N MET A 93 4.92 2.91 2.85
CA MET A 93 3.90 1.87 2.97
C MET A 93 4.50 0.51 3.31
N CYS A 94 5.65 0.17 2.73
CA CYS A 94 6.35 -1.05 3.11
C CYS A 94 6.83 -1.02 4.56
N ARG A 95 7.28 0.14 5.07
CA ARG A 95 7.62 0.28 6.49
C ARG A 95 6.39 0.07 7.38
N LEU A 96 5.26 0.67 7.00
CA LEU A 96 4.03 0.58 7.76
C LEU A 96 3.48 -0.86 7.83
N PHE A 97 3.38 -1.54 6.68
CA PHE A 97 2.73 -2.84 6.59
C PHE A 97 3.67 -4.04 6.69
N ARG A 98 4.93 -3.95 6.24
CA ARG A 98 5.82 -5.12 6.16
C ARG A 98 6.86 -5.17 7.28
N GLU A 99 7.38 -4.01 7.69
CA GLU A 99 8.46 -3.99 8.68
C GLU A 99 7.99 -4.31 10.10
N GLY A 100 6.72 -4.03 10.44
CA GLY A 100 6.14 -4.43 11.73
C GLY A 100 6.28 -5.93 12.00
N PHE A 101 6.10 -6.78 10.99
CA PHE A 101 6.30 -8.22 11.12
C PHE A 101 7.77 -8.57 11.44
N ARG A 102 8.75 -7.90 10.83
CA ARG A 102 10.17 -8.17 11.13
C ARG A 102 10.61 -7.63 12.48
N GLU A 103 10.08 -6.49 12.89
CA GLU A 103 10.34 -5.88 14.21
C GLU A 103 9.83 -6.78 15.32
N PHE A 104 8.63 -7.36 15.14
CA PHE A 104 8.01 -8.20 16.15
C PHE A 104 8.60 -9.62 16.18
N PHE A 105 8.68 -10.29 15.03
CA PHE A 105 9.08 -11.70 14.95
C PHE A 105 10.59 -11.90 14.85
N GLY A 106 11.37 -10.82 14.76
CA GLY A 106 12.77 -10.88 14.35
C GLY A 106 12.94 -11.17 12.85
N GLN A 107 14.17 -11.11 12.36
CA GLN A 107 14.44 -11.13 10.91
C GLN A 107 14.00 -12.43 10.23
N GLU A 108 14.36 -13.60 10.77
CA GLU A 108 14.08 -14.89 10.14
C GLU A 108 12.61 -15.30 10.23
N CYS A 109 12.00 -15.23 11.42
CA CYS A 109 10.59 -15.56 11.57
C CYS A 109 9.70 -14.52 10.89
N GLY A 110 10.04 -13.23 10.98
CA GLY A 110 9.33 -12.17 10.27
C GLY A 110 9.38 -12.32 8.76
N LYS A 111 10.50 -12.83 8.20
CA LYS A 111 10.59 -13.20 6.78
C LYS A 111 9.61 -14.32 6.42
N ARG A 112 9.59 -15.42 7.19
CA ARG A 112 8.66 -16.54 6.94
C ARG A 112 7.19 -16.12 7.02
N VAL A 113 6.86 -15.29 8.02
CA VAL A 113 5.51 -14.71 8.15
C VAL A 113 5.17 -13.86 6.93
N LEU A 114 6.07 -12.98 6.50
CA LEU A 114 5.86 -12.16 5.30
C LEU A 114 5.73 -13.00 4.02
N ASP A 115 6.47 -14.09 3.87
CA ASP A 115 6.39 -14.97 2.71
C ASP A 115 5.03 -15.68 2.65
N ARG A 116 4.51 -16.12 3.80
CA ARG A 116 3.16 -16.69 3.90
C ARG A 116 2.08 -15.65 3.66
N LEU A 117 2.19 -14.48 4.26
CA LEU A 117 1.26 -13.38 4.02
C LEU A 117 1.29 -12.92 2.55
N SER A 118 2.45 -12.88 1.91
CA SER A 118 2.56 -12.55 0.48
C SER A 118 1.90 -13.60 -0.41
N SER A 119 1.82 -14.86 0.04
CA SER A 119 1.15 -15.93 -0.70
C SER A 119 -0.37 -15.90 -0.54
N ASN A 120 -0.86 -15.40 0.60
CA ASN A 120 -2.29 -15.39 0.94
C ASN A 120 -2.96 -14.03 0.67
N TYR A 121 -2.20 -12.93 0.67
CA TYR A 121 -2.72 -11.57 0.55
C TYR A 121 -2.00 -10.81 -0.57
N ASP A 122 -2.70 -10.58 -1.68
CA ASP A 122 -2.14 -9.91 -2.87
C ASP A 122 -1.59 -8.51 -2.54
N PHE A 123 -2.19 -7.80 -1.59
CA PHE A 123 -1.73 -6.50 -1.15
C PHE A 123 -0.28 -6.52 -0.62
N ILE A 124 0.06 -7.49 0.24
CA ILE A 124 1.41 -7.61 0.80
C ILE A 124 2.42 -7.95 -0.31
N ASN A 125 2.06 -8.87 -1.20
CA ASN A 125 2.86 -9.22 -2.38
C ASN A 125 3.07 -8.01 -3.31
N THR A 126 2.02 -7.24 -3.55
CA THR A 126 2.03 -6.01 -4.36
C THR A 126 3.03 -5.01 -3.79
N LEU A 127 2.92 -4.66 -2.50
CA LEU A 127 3.86 -3.75 -1.86
C LEU A 127 5.32 -4.26 -1.93
N GLY A 128 5.54 -5.56 -1.72
CA GLY A 128 6.86 -6.16 -1.83
C GLY A 128 7.44 -6.07 -3.25
N SER A 129 6.62 -6.38 -4.25
CA SER A 129 7.00 -6.32 -5.66
C SER A 129 7.33 -4.89 -6.09
N LEU A 130 6.51 -3.91 -5.70
CA LEU A 130 6.75 -2.50 -6.01
C LEU A 130 7.99 -1.94 -5.28
N ARG A 131 8.19 -2.26 -4.00
CA ARG A 131 9.41 -1.88 -3.27
C ARG A 131 10.66 -2.41 -3.95
N ASN A 132 10.64 -3.66 -4.39
CA ASN A 132 11.77 -4.25 -5.08
C ASN A 132 11.99 -3.52 -6.40
N TYR A 133 10.94 -3.37 -7.22
CA TYR A 133 10.98 -2.65 -8.50
C TYR A 133 11.60 -1.25 -8.41
N TYR A 134 11.21 -0.47 -7.40
CA TYR A 134 11.72 0.87 -7.15
C TYR A 134 12.93 0.94 -6.20
N GLY A 135 13.44 -0.21 -5.75
CA GLY A 135 14.52 -0.29 -4.76
C GLY A 135 15.90 0.07 -5.32
N PRO A 136 16.86 0.46 -4.45
CA PRO A 136 18.19 0.89 -4.85
C PRO A 136 19.13 -0.25 -5.24
N THR A 137 18.69 -1.51 -5.18
CA THR A 137 19.60 -2.67 -5.21
C THR A 137 19.49 -3.48 -6.49
N HIS A 138 20.64 -3.52 -7.16
CA HIS A 138 21.04 -4.33 -8.32
C HIS A 138 20.56 -3.86 -9.69
N ASP A 139 21.52 -3.83 -10.60
CA ASP A 139 21.33 -3.67 -12.04
C ASP A 139 20.13 -4.51 -12.49
N ARG A 140 19.07 -3.82 -12.93
CA ARG A 140 17.82 -4.43 -13.40
C ARG A 140 18.07 -5.36 -14.59
N SER A 141 19.22 -5.25 -15.28
CA SER A 141 19.63 -6.18 -16.34
C SER A 141 19.83 -7.62 -15.85
N THR A 142 20.07 -7.81 -14.55
CA THR A 142 20.30 -9.13 -13.93
C THR A 142 19.04 -9.74 -13.33
N TRP A 143 17.92 -9.01 -13.34
CA TRP A 143 16.68 -9.50 -12.75
C TRP A 143 16.03 -10.54 -13.65
N ASN A 144 15.41 -11.54 -13.02
CA ASN A 144 14.50 -12.42 -13.73
C ASN A 144 13.33 -11.57 -14.28
N PRO A 145 13.08 -11.61 -15.62
CA PRO A 145 12.01 -10.83 -16.26
C PRO A 145 10.64 -10.99 -15.60
N GLN A 146 10.34 -12.16 -15.04
CA GLN A 146 9.08 -12.43 -14.34
C GLN A 146 8.83 -11.50 -13.14
N TYR A 147 9.87 -11.01 -12.47
CA TYR A 147 9.70 -10.05 -11.38
C TYR A 147 9.34 -8.66 -11.89
N ILE A 148 9.91 -8.26 -13.02
CA ILE A 148 9.61 -6.99 -13.68
C ILE A 148 8.17 -7.01 -14.19
N ASP A 149 7.77 -8.09 -14.87
CA ASP A 149 6.42 -8.24 -15.42
C ASP A 149 5.37 -8.29 -14.30
N ARG A 150 5.67 -8.94 -13.18
CA ARG A 150 4.80 -8.94 -12.00
C ARG A 150 4.62 -7.52 -11.44
N ALA A 151 5.71 -6.77 -11.26
CA ALA A 151 5.64 -5.40 -10.77
C ALA A 151 4.83 -4.50 -11.73
N ARG A 152 5.03 -4.64 -13.04
CA ARG A 152 4.25 -3.93 -14.07
C ARG A 152 2.77 -4.29 -14.04
N SER A 153 2.44 -5.57 -13.85
CA SER A 153 1.05 -6.01 -13.68
C SER A 153 0.40 -5.36 -12.46
N HIS A 154 1.11 -5.26 -11.33
CA HIS A 154 0.61 -4.55 -10.15
C HIS A 154 0.45 -3.04 -10.41
N LEU A 155 1.40 -2.42 -11.11
CA LEU A 155 1.29 -1.00 -11.52
C LEU A 155 0.10 -0.78 -12.45
N ALA A 156 -0.13 -1.66 -13.42
CA ALA A 156 -1.27 -1.56 -14.33
C ALA A 156 -2.59 -1.66 -13.58
N ARG A 157 -2.69 -2.60 -12.63
CA ARG A 157 -3.87 -2.77 -11.77
C ARG A 157 -4.15 -1.53 -10.91
N LEU A 158 -3.11 -0.96 -10.30
CA LEU A 158 -3.21 0.17 -9.38
C LEU A 158 -3.38 1.51 -10.10
N SER A 159 -2.64 1.74 -11.18
CA SER A 159 -2.52 3.05 -11.83
C SER A 159 -3.25 3.16 -13.17
N GLY A 160 -3.69 2.03 -13.75
CA GLY A 160 -4.18 1.96 -15.12
C GLY A 160 -3.07 1.88 -16.19
N SER A 161 -1.79 1.85 -15.79
CA SER A 161 -0.64 1.78 -16.69
C SER A 161 0.49 0.90 -16.14
N GLU A 162 1.13 0.12 -17.01
CA GLU A 162 2.39 -0.59 -16.69
C GLU A 162 3.57 0.37 -16.54
N TYR A 163 3.46 1.57 -17.13
CA TYR A 163 4.48 2.62 -17.14
C TYR A 163 3.85 3.95 -16.71
N PRO A 164 3.59 4.14 -15.40
CA PRO A 164 3.04 5.39 -14.88
C PRO A 164 3.95 6.57 -15.23
N SER A 165 3.42 7.55 -15.94
CA SER A 165 4.16 8.75 -16.36
C SER A 165 3.43 10.06 -16.10
N GLU A 166 2.16 9.98 -15.69
CA GLU A 166 1.27 11.12 -15.54
C GLU A 166 0.79 11.22 -14.10
N TRP A 167 0.50 12.44 -13.64
CA TRP A 167 0.09 12.70 -12.25
C TRP A 167 -1.10 11.85 -11.81
N HIS A 168 -2.06 11.60 -12.70
CA HIS A 168 -3.26 10.83 -12.37
C HIS A 168 -2.98 9.33 -12.21
N HIS A 169 -1.95 8.79 -12.88
CA HIS A 169 -1.51 7.41 -12.67
C HIS A 169 -0.99 7.24 -11.23
N PHE A 170 -0.16 8.17 -10.75
CA PHE A 170 0.40 8.13 -9.40
C PHE A 170 -0.67 8.33 -8.32
N ILE A 171 -1.59 9.27 -8.50
CA ILE A 171 -2.72 9.45 -7.57
C ILE A 171 -3.58 8.19 -7.51
N ARG A 172 -3.95 7.63 -8.66
CA ARG A 172 -4.79 6.42 -8.70
C ARG A 172 -4.10 5.26 -7.98
N ALA A 173 -2.79 5.09 -8.21
CA ALA A 173 -2.02 4.05 -7.53
C ALA A 173 -1.91 4.28 -6.02
N GLN A 174 -1.65 5.51 -5.58
CA GLN A 174 -1.61 5.87 -4.16
C GLN A 174 -2.95 5.54 -3.49
N LEU A 175 -4.07 6.00 -4.07
CA LEU A 175 -5.42 5.73 -3.54
C LEU A 175 -5.73 4.22 -3.51
N GLY A 176 -5.37 3.49 -4.58
CA GLY A 176 -5.52 2.03 -4.64
C GLY A 176 -4.78 1.33 -3.51
N ILE A 177 -3.57 1.77 -3.17
CA ILE A 177 -2.80 1.23 -2.04
C ILE A 177 -3.49 1.52 -0.70
N LEU A 178 -4.11 2.70 -0.50
CA LEU A 178 -4.83 2.97 0.75
C LEU A 178 -6.06 2.08 0.88
N ILE A 179 -6.78 1.87 -0.23
CA ILE A 179 -7.98 1.02 -0.30
C ILE A 179 -7.60 -0.43 -0.01
N GLU A 180 -6.67 -1.00 -0.78
CA GLU A 180 -6.25 -2.39 -0.62
C GLU A 180 -5.59 -2.63 0.74
N GLY A 181 -4.86 -1.65 1.27
CA GLY A 181 -4.31 -1.73 2.62
C GLY A 181 -5.40 -1.76 3.69
N SER A 182 -6.48 -1.01 3.49
CA SER A 182 -7.64 -1.02 4.39
C SER A 182 -8.40 -2.34 4.30
N GLU A 183 -8.57 -2.89 3.11
CA GLU A 183 -9.19 -4.21 2.90
C GLU A 183 -8.33 -5.33 3.52
N PHE A 184 -7.02 -5.28 3.32
CA PHE A 184 -6.09 -6.21 3.94
C PHE A 184 -6.21 -6.21 5.46
N LEU A 185 -6.23 -5.04 6.11
CA LEU A 185 -6.36 -4.97 7.58
C LEU A 185 -7.69 -5.52 8.08
N GLU A 186 -8.76 -5.36 7.31
CA GLU A 186 -10.08 -5.92 7.64
C GLU A 186 -10.08 -7.44 7.58
N VAL A 187 -9.58 -8.03 6.49
CA VAL A 187 -9.43 -9.50 6.40
C VAL A 187 -8.47 -10.04 7.46
N LEU A 188 -7.39 -9.30 7.73
CA LEU A 188 -6.45 -9.64 8.79
C LEU A 188 -7.14 -9.65 10.15
N GLU A 189 -7.93 -8.63 10.45
CA GLU A 189 -8.71 -8.50 11.69
C GLU A 189 -9.71 -9.64 11.84
N GLU A 190 -10.47 -9.97 10.80
CA GLU A 190 -11.55 -10.95 10.85
C GLU A 190 -11.04 -12.38 10.96
N GLU A 191 -10.04 -12.74 10.15
CA GLU A 191 -9.65 -14.14 9.92
C GLU A 191 -8.14 -14.38 10.07
N GLY A 192 -7.31 -13.40 9.71
CA GLY A 192 -5.86 -13.60 9.59
C GLY A 192 -5.09 -13.58 10.92
N LEU A 193 -5.59 -12.91 11.96
CA LEU A 193 -4.87 -12.81 13.24
C LEU A 193 -4.74 -14.14 13.96
N ASP A 194 -5.76 -15.00 13.92
CA ASP A 194 -5.71 -16.31 14.58
C ASP A 194 -4.72 -17.25 13.87
N GLU A 195 -4.68 -17.20 12.53
CA GLU A 195 -3.71 -17.95 11.73
C GLU A 195 -2.28 -17.48 12.01
N LEU A 196 -2.06 -16.16 12.09
CA LEU A 196 -0.78 -15.58 12.50
C LEU A 196 -0.39 -16.05 13.90
N CYS A 197 -1.30 -16.01 14.88
CA CYS A 197 -1.05 -16.48 16.23
C CYS A 197 -0.72 -17.97 16.29
N LYS A 198 -1.30 -18.79 15.41
CA LYS A 198 -0.96 -20.20 15.28
C LYS A 198 0.44 -20.39 14.69
N LEU A 199 0.74 -19.71 13.58
CA LEU A 199 2.07 -19.69 12.96
C LEU A 199 3.18 -19.32 13.95
N ILE A 200 2.93 -18.34 14.81
CA ILE A 200 3.88 -17.88 15.83
C ILE A 200 4.16 -18.97 16.86
N ARG A 201 3.11 -19.61 17.36
CA ARG A 201 3.22 -20.73 18.30
C ARG A 201 4.03 -21.88 17.68
N ASP A 202 3.67 -22.26 16.46
CA ASP A 202 4.33 -23.35 15.72
C ASP A 202 5.81 -23.01 15.40
N ALA A 203 6.13 -21.73 15.19
CA ALA A 203 7.50 -21.27 14.92
C ALA A 203 8.37 -21.10 16.18
N GLY A 204 7.78 -20.96 17.36
CA GLY A 204 8.49 -20.84 18.65
C GLY A 204 8.80 -22.19 19.31
N GLU A 205 8.22 -23.29 18.82
CA GLU A 205 8.45 -24.66 19.29
C GLU A 205 9.54 -25.42 18.50
N ALA A 206 10.20 -24.77 17.54
CA ALA A 206 11.24 -25.33 16.67
C ALA A 206 12.63 -24.76 16.96
#